data_AF-A0A813LW36-F1
#
_entry.id   AF-A0A813LW36-F1
#
_cell.length_a   1.000
_cell.length_b   1.000
_cell.length_c   1.000
_cell.angle_alpha   90.00
_cell.angle_beta   90.00
_cell.angle_gamma   90.00
#
_symmetry.space_group_name_H-M   'P 1'
#
loop_
_entity.id
_entity.type
_entity.pdbx_description
1 polymer ?
#
loop_
_entity_poly.entity_id
_entity_poly.type
_entity_poly.pdbx_seq_one_letter_code
_entity_poly.pdbx_strand_id
1 'polypeptide(L)'
;AATAAALSSGKPVVVIVESLETAPFAAVRIRRCLREVAVAEGAGSAVFVVATMSVDPERLQESELSSFGYVIRLGAPGQVERKQFLLRLLAQVSRLDAQWGSALRESAVETLANLTESYTFAEIDFVLRRAFLRSSSSEGGRDPVALHHFEKILADTPPQAVQIFDQVAAAGVTSGDVSFGDAAPAAGQDTLKKKAEEKEKKKPKGDSKDPMESIFG
;
A
#
# COMPACT_ATOMS: atom_id res chain seq x y z
N ALA A 1 -12.16 -24.99 -13.31
CA ALA A 1 -10.71 -24.96 -13.59
C ALA A 1 -9.91 -24.72 -12.32
N ALA A 2 -10.14 -23.61 -11.58
CA ALA A 2 -9.43 -23.32 -10.33
C ALA A 2 -9.60 -24.41 -9.24
N THR A 3 -10.82 -24.92 -9.04
CA THR A 3 -11.13 -26.06 -8.16
C THR A 3 -10.37 -27.32 -8.52
N ALA A 4 -10.47 -27.74 -9.78
CA ALA A 4 -9.73 -28.90 -10.28
C ALA A 4 -8.20 -28.73 -10.13
N ALA A 5 -7.68 -27.52 -10.30
CA ALA A 5 -6.28 -27.21 -10.08
C ALA A 5 -5.88 -27.28 -8.59
N ALA A 6 -6.71 -26.75 -7.69
CA ALA A 6 -6.46 -26.82 -6.26
C ALA A 6 -6.48 -28.27 -5.74
N LEU A 7 -7.48 -29.05 -6.17
CA LEU A 7 -7.61 -30.48 -5.83
C LEU A 7 -6.47 -31.33 -6.38
N SER A 8 -6.08 -31.13 -7.64
CA SER A 8 -5.01 -31.93 -8.27
C SER A 8 -3.62 -31.58 -7.74
N SER A 9 -3.39 -30.34 -7.32
CA SER A 9 -2.10 -29.89 -6.80
C SER A 9 -1.97 -30.03 -5.28
N GLY A 10 -3.08 -30.16 -4.55
CA GLY A 10 -3.11 -30.12 -3.09
C GLY A 10 -2.61 -28.79 -2.51
N LYS A 11 -2.60 -27.72 -3.31
CA LYS A 11 -2.05 -26.40 -2.96
C LYS A 11 -3.12 -25.31 -3.04
N PRO A 12 -2.96 -24.23 -2.28
CA PRO A 12 -3.83 -23.07 -2.41
C PRO A 12 -3.72 -22.45 -3.81
N VAL A 13 -4.85 -22.04 -4.37
CA VAL A 13 -4.94 -21.39 -5.68
C VAL A 13 -5.48 -19.98 -5.48
N VAL A 14 -4.78 -18.98 -6.01
CA VAL A 14 -5.26 -17.59 -6.03
C VAL A 14 -5.76 -17.25 -7.43
N VAL A 15 -6.99 -16.77 -7.53
CA VAL A 15 -7.59 -16.26 -8.76
C VAL A 15 -7.62 -14.73 -8.68
N ILE A 16 -6.92 -14.08 -9.60
CA ILE A 16 -6.88 -12.62 -9.70
C ILE A 16 -7.86 -12.19 -10.79
N VAL A 17 -8.77 -11.27 -10.45
CA VAL A 17 -9.76 -10.69 -11.35
C VAL A 17 -9.51 -9.19 -11.42
N GLU A 18 -8.95 -8.73 -12.52
CA GLU A 18 -8.63 -7.32 -12.68
C GLU A 18 -9.81 -6.53 -13.25
N SER A 19 -9.99 -5.30 -12.77
CA SER A 19 -10.99 -4.35 -13.28
C SER A 19 -12.43 -4.89 -13.26
N LEU A 20 -12.89 -5.37 -12.09
CA LEU A 20 -14.22 -5.97 -11.92
C LEU A 20 -15.38 -5.06 -12.37
N GLU A 21 -15.19 -3.73 -12.31
CA GLU A 21 -16.13 -2.72 -12.81
C GLU A 21 -16.45 -2.86 -14.30
N THR A 22 -15.56 -3.49 -15.09
CA THR A 22 -15.78 -3.71 -16.53
C THR A 22 -16.70 -4.91 -16.80
N ALA A 23 -16.85 -5.80 -15.82
CA ALA A 23 -17.70 -6.98 -15.90
C ALA A 23 -18.33 -7.34 -14.54
N PRO A 24 -19.27 -6.52 -14.00
CA PRO A 24 -19.84 -6.73 -12.67
C PRO A 24 -20.49 -8.12 -12.48
N PHE A 25 -21.15 -8.64 -13.53
CA PHE A 25 -21.73 -9.98 -13.56
C PHE A 25 -20.71 -11.12 -13.29
N ALA A 26 -19.41 -10.86 -13.45
CA ALA A 26 -18.36 -11.81 -13.07
C ALA A 26 -18.34 -12.04 -11.55
N ALA A 27 -18.70 -11.06 -10.72
CA ALA A 27 -18.81 -11.20 -9.26
C ALA A 27 -19.82 -12.28 -8.86
N VAL A 28 -20.98 -12.34 -9.53
CA VAL A 28 -21.99 -13.38 -9.30
C VAL A 28 -21.47 -14.76 -9.69
N ARG A 29 -20.72 -14.86 -10.79
CA ARG A 29 -20.08 -16.12 -11.22
C ARG A 29 -18.98 -16.57 -10.26
N ILE A 30 -18.18 -15.62 -9.75
CA ILE A 30 -17.17 -15.85 -8.72
C ILE A 30 -17.82 -16.40 -7.46
N ARG A 31 -18.89 -15.77 -6.99
CA ARG A 31 -19.66 -16.22 -5.82
C ARG A 31 -20.16 -17.65 -5.98
N ARG A 32 -20.74 -17.96 -7.14
CA ARG A 32 -21.24 -19.29 -7.45
C ARG A 32 -20.10 -20.31 -7.44
N CYS A 33 -18.97 -19.98 -8.06
CA CYS A 33 -17.77 -20.81 -8.07
C CYS A 33 -17.26 -21.07 -6.64
N LEU A 34 -17.10 -20.02 -5.81
CA LEU A 34 -16.66 -20.12 -4.42
C LEU A 34 -17.60 -20.96 -3.55
N ARG A 35 -18.91 -20.83 -3.73
CA ARG A 35 -19.91 -21.65 -3.04
C ARG A 35 -19.82 -23.12 -3.46
N GLU A 36 -19.67 -23.38 -4.74
CA GLU A 36 -19.50 -24.74 -5.27
C GLU A 36 -18.20 -25.38 -4.75
N VAL A 37 -17.11 -24.61 -4.59
CA VAL A 37 -15.86 -25.05 -3.92
C VAL A 37 -16.13 -25.43 -2.46
N ALA A 38 -16.78 -24.53 -1.70
CA ALA A 38 -17.03 -24.72 -0.28
C ALA A 38 -17.96 -25.91 0.03
N VAL A 39 -18.90 -26.22 -0.87
CA VAL A 39 -19.81 -27.36 -0.74
C VAL A 39 -19.15 -28.68 -1.20
N ALA A 40 -18.28 -28.62 -2.21
CA ALA A 40 -17.60 -29.81 -2.72
C ALA A 40 -16.47 -30.29 -1.80
N GLU A 41 -15.95 -29.44 -0.90
CA GLU A 41 -14.73 -29.74 -0.16
C GLU A 41 -14.93 -29.78 1.35
N GLY A 42 -14.79 -30.98 1.91
CA GLY A 42 -14.33 -31.13 3.28
C GLY A 42 -12.88 -30.65 3.39
N ALA A 43 -12.68 -29.42 3.85
CA ALA A 43 -11.43 -28.85 4.38
C ALA A 43 -10.14 -28.90 3.50
N GLY A 44 -10.19 -29.36 2.24
CA GLY A 44 -9.01 -29.81 1.50
C GLY A 44 -8.45 -28.90 0.40
N SER A 45 -9.21 -27.96 -0.16
CA SER A 45 -8.65 -26.99 -1.12
C SER A 45 -8.98 -25.55 -0.75
N ALA A 46 -7.95 -24.71 -0.88
CA ALA A 46 -8.00 -23.32 -0.50
C ALA A 46 -7.95 -22.48 -1.78
N VAL A 47 -9.11 -22.18 -2.35
CA VAL A 47 -9.23 -21.23 -3.46
C VAL A 47 -9.49 -19.84 -2.91
N PHE A 48 -8.60 -18.90 -3.19
CA PHE A 48 -8.73 -17.48 -2.85
C PHE A 48 -9.05 -16.69 -4.11
N VAL A 49 -9.98 -15.73 -4.01
CA VAL A 49 -10.28 -14.81 -5.11
C VAL A 49 -9.94 -13.39 -4.68
N VAL A 50 -9.11 -12.73 -5.47
CA VAL A 50 -8.73 -11.33 -5.30
C VAL A 50 -9.24 -10.57 -6.52
N ALA A 51 -10.15 -9.63 -6.31
CA ALA A 51 -10.64 -8.76 -7.37
C ALA A 51 -10.11 -7.33 -7.16
N THR A 52 -9.76 -6.65 -8.24
CA THR A 52 -9.35 -5.24 -8.21
C THR A 52 -10.36 -4.37 -8.94
N MET A 53 -10.51 -3.14 -8.46
CA MET A 53 -11.32 -2.09 -9.09
C MET A 53 -10.59 -0.76 -9.03
N SER A 54 -10.74 0.05 -10.08
CA SER A 54 -10.18 1.41 -10.12
C SER A 54 -11.20 2.49 -9.74
N VAL A 55 -12.44 2.09 -9.46
CA VAL A 55 -13.57 2.96 -9.15
C VAL A 55 -14.20 2.56 -7.82
N ASP A 56 -15.07 3.42 -7.30
CA ASP A 56 -15.75 3.17 -6.03
C ASP A 56 -16.46 1.80 -6.01
N PRO A 57 -16.19 0.92 -5.02
CA PRO A 57 -16.92 -0.32 -4.84
C PRO A 57 -18.44 -0.15 -4.71
N GLU A 58 -18.94 1.04 -4.33
CA GLU A 58 -20.38 1.36 -4.29
C GLU A 58 -21.07 1.26 -5.66
N ARG A 59 -20.31 1.20 -6.76
CA ARG A 59 -20.86 0.91 -8.09
C ARG A 59 -21.34 -0.53 -8.26
N LEU A 60 -20.89 -1.45 -7.39
CA LEU A 60 -21.36 -2.82 -7.37
C LEU A 60 -22.61 -2.94 -6.51
N GLN A 61 -23.49 -3.87 -6.89
CA GLN A 61 -24.64 -4.21 -6.06
C GLN A 61 -24.18 -4.89 -4.75
N GLU A 62 -24.95 -4.76 -3.68
CA GLU A 62 -24.69 -5.47 -2.42
C GLU A 62 -24.58 -6.99 -2.63
N SER A 63 -25.35 -7.53 -3.58
CA SER A 63 -25.32 -8.93 -4.01
C SER A 63 -24.11 -9.29 -4.88
N GLU A 64 -23.19 -8.38 -5.12
CA GLU A 64 -21.90 -8.62 -5.79
C GLU A 64 -20.77 -8.48 -4.76
N LEU A 65 -20.84 -7.44 -3.93
CA LEU A 65 -19.91 -7.18 -2.82
C LEU A 65 -19.92 -8.28 -1.76
N SER A 66 -21.10 -8.82 -1.40
CA SER A 66 -21.23 -9.92 -0.44
C SER A 66 -20.54 -11.24 -0.85
N SER A 67 -19.91 -11.30 -2.04
CA SER A 67 -19.10 -12.44 -2.49
C SER A 67 -17.71 -12.39 -1.89
N PHE A 68 -17.29 -11.21 -1.44
CA PHE A 68 -15.96 -10.91 -0.95
C PHE A 68 -16.06 -10.70 0.57
N GLY A 69 -15.33 -11.52 1.33
CA GLY A 69 -15.30 -11.39 2.80
C GLY A 69 -14.48 -10.18 3.28
N TYR A 70 -13.64 -9.63 2.41
CA TYR A 70 -12.76 -8.50 2.70
C TYR A 70 -12.76 -7.52 1.53
N VAL A 71 -12.90 -6.23 1.84
CA VAL A 71 -12.76 -5.13 0.90
C VAL A 71 -11.68 -4.20 1.43
N ILE A 72 -10.60 -4.03 0.67
CA ILE A 72 -9.48 -3.16 1.02
C ILE A 72 -9.50 -1.96 0.09
N ARG A 73 -9.61 -0.75 0.65
CA ARG A 73 -9.47 0.50 -0.10
C ARG A 73 -7.99 0.90 -0.08
N LEU A 74 -7.38 0.96 -1.27
CA LEU A 74 -6.03 1.48 -1.44
C LEU A 74 -6.12 2.99 -1.70
N GLY A 75 -5.36 3.78 -0.95
CA GLY A 75 -5.27 5.22 -1.13
C GLY A 75 -4.05 5.63 -1.96
N ALA A 76 -3.91 6.94 -2.19
CA ALA A 76 -2.68 7.52 -2.69
C ALA A 76 -1.52 7.24 -1.68
N PRO A 77 -0.28 7.07 -2.17
CA PRO A 77 0.84 6.71 -1.32
C PRO A 77 1.15 7.83 -0.32
N GLY A 78 1.45 7.48 0.92
CA GLY A 78 1.83 8.45 1.96
C GLY A 78 3.22 9.05 1.72
N GLN A 79 3.54 10.17 2.39
CA GLN A 79 4.84 10.86 2.22
C GLN A 79 6.05 9.94 2.44
N VAL A 80 6.02 9.12 3.50
CA VAL A 80 7.08 8.16 3.82
C VAL A 80 7.21 7.10 2.72
N GLU A 81 6.09 6.60 2.21
CA GLU A 81 6.05 5.59 1.16
C GLU A 81 6.58 6.16 -0.17
N ARG A 82 6.20 7.40 -0.52
CA ARG A 82 6.72 8.12 -1.70
C ARG A 82 8.23 8.31 -1.62
N LYS A 83 8.75 8.78 -0.47
CA LYS A 83 10.20 8.95 -0.25
C LYS A 83 10.94 7.62 -0.41
N GLN A 84 10.47 6.55 0.23
CA GLN A 84 11.08 5.22 0.11
C GLN A 84 11.01 4.68 -1.33
N PHE A 85 9.89 4.89 -2.02
CA PHE A 85 9.72 4.46 -3.40
C PHE A 85 10.69 5.19 -4.34
N LEU A 86 10.80 6.52 -4.22
CA LEU A 86 11.77 7.32 -4.97
C LEU A 86 13.21 6.85 -4.73
N LEU A 87 13.60 6.60 -3.48
CA LEU A 87 14.94 6.07 -3.15
C LEU A 87 15.20 4.70 -3.82
N ARG A 88 14.20 3.81 -3.80
CA ARG A 88 14.31 2.50 -4.48
C ARG A 88 14.47 2.66 -5.98
N LEU A 89 13.69 3.54 -6.61
CA LEU A 89 13.78 3.77 -8.05
C LEU A 89 15.14 4.39 -8.43
N LEU A 90 15.62 5.39 -7.68
CA LEU A 90 16.95 5.97 -7.89
C LEU A 90 18.06 4.90 -7.78
N ALA A 91 17.95 4.00 -6.80
CA ALA A 91 18.88 2.88 -6.64
C ALA A 91 18.79 1.84 -7.78
N GLN A 92 17.64 1.70 -8.44
CA GLN A 92 17.50 0.87 -9.63
C GLN A 92 18.14 1.54 -10.86
N VAL A 93 17.88 2.84 -11.06
CA VAL A 93 18.48 3.63 -12.14
C VAL A 93 20.00 3.71 -11.95
N SER A 94 20.48 3.79 -10.71
CA SER A 94 21.92 3.85 -10.43
C SER A 94 22.70 2.61 -10.85
N ARG A 95 22.02 1.47 -11.02
CA ARG A 95 22.63 0.25 -11.59
C ARG A 95 22.91 0.38 -13.08
N LEU A 96 22.14 1.21 -13.77
CA LEU A 96 22.30 1.52 -15.19
C LEU A 96 23.20 2.75 -15.40
N ASP A 97 23.17 3.69 -14.45
CA ASP A 97 23.98 4.90 -14.45
C ASP A 97 24.40 5.30 -13.03
N ALA A 98 25.67 5.04 -12.68
CA ALA A 98 26.21 5.34 -11.36
C ALA A 98 26.07 6.81 -10.94
N GLN A 99 25.97 7.76 -11.89
CA GLN A 99 25.79 9.18 -11.58
C GLN A 99 24.46 9.47 -10.85
N TRP A 100 23.45 8.62 -11.05
CA TRP A 100 22.14 8.75 -10.40
C TRP A 100 22.14 8.33 -8.93
N GLY A 101 23.09 7.49 -8.50
CA GLY A 101 23.19 7.05 -7.11
C GLY A 101 23.53 8.18 -6.14
N SER A 102 24.15 9.26 -6.64
CA SER A 102 24.51 10.46 -5.87
C SER A 102 23.90 11.76 -6.43
N ALA A 103 23.13 11.69 -7.51
CA ALA A 103 22.55 12.85 -8.18
C ALA A 103 21.63 13.68 -7.26
N LEU A 104 20.85 12.99 -6.42
CA LEU A 104 19.96 13.65 -5.46
C LEU A 104 20.39 13.31 -4.03
N ARG A 105 20.69 14.35 -3.25
CA ARG A 105 20.82 14.22 -1.78
C ARG A 105 19.47 13.82 -1.20
N GLU A 106 19.49 13.18 -0.04
CA GLU A 106 18.27 12.73 0.63
C GLU A 106 17.24 13.85 0.85
N SER A 107 17.69 15.07 1.16
CA SER A 107 16.84 16.26 1.30
C SER A 107 16.14 16.66 -0.01
N ALA A 108 16.79 16.45 -1.16
CA ALA A 108 16.17 16.69 -2.47
C ALA A 108 15.12 15.61 -2.80
N VAL A 109 15.36 14.36 -2.38
CA VAL A 109 14.37 13.28 -2.53
C VAL A 109 13.15 13.53 -1.66
N GLU A 110 13.34 14.05 -0.45
CA GLU A 110 12.24 14.47 0.42
C GLU A 110 11.44 15.62 -0.17
N THR A 111 12.12 16.61 -0.77
CA THR A 111 11.45 17.69 -1.50
C THR A 111 10.65 17.14 -2.68
N LEU A 112 11.21 16.20 -3.45
CA LEU A 112 10.51 15.56 -4.55
C LEU A 112 9.30 14.74 -4.09
N ALA A 113 9.39 14.07 -2.93
CA ALA A 113 8.26 13.35 -2.32
C ALA A 113 7.12 14.29 -1.89
N ASN A 114 7.43 15.54 -1.56
CA ASN A 114 6.44 16.58 -1.26
C ASN A 114 5.82 17.14 -2.55
N LEU A 115 6.64 17.41 -3.56
CA LEU A 115 6.16 17.89 -4.87
C LEU A 115 5.26 16.86 -5.58
N THR A 116 5.42 15.57 -5.25
CA THR A 116 4.62 14.46 -5.78
C THR A 116 3.50 14.02 -4.85
N GLU A 117 3.02 14.90 -3.96
CA GLU A 117 1.95 14.57 -3.00
C GLU A 117 0.70 14.01 -3.67
N SER A 118 0.33 14.58 -4.81
CA SER A 118 -0.86 14.21 -5.58
C SER A 118 -0.58 13.14 -6.64
N TYR A 119 0.54 12.41 -6.57
CA TYR A 119 0.92 11.44 -7.59
C TYR A 119 0.85 10.01 -7.03
N THR A 120 0.40 9.08 -7.88
CA THR A 120 0.49 7.64 -7.64
C THR A 120 1.91 7.14 -7.85
N PHE A 121 2.22 5.94 -7.34
CA PHE A 121 3.50 5.29 -7.61
C PHE A 121 3.80 5.15 -9.11
N ALA A 122 2.79 4.86 -9.94
CA ALA A 122 2.96 4.74 -11.38
C ALA A 122 3.35 6.09 -12.03
N GLU A 123 2.71 7.18 -11.63
CA GLU A 123 3.03 8.51 -12.14
C GLU A 123 4.41 8.98 -11.65
N ILE A 124 4.78 8.65 -10.41
CA ILE A 124 6.13 8.93 -9.88
C ILE A 124 7.21 8.17 -10.69
N ASP A 125 6.99 6.88 -10.99
CA ASP A 125 7.91 6.10 -11.84
C ASP A 125 8.02 6.72 -13.24
N PHE A 126 6.89 7.13 -13.83
CA PHE A 126 6.86 7.79 -15.12
C PHE A 126 7.69 9.10 -15.12
N VAL A 127 7.52 9.95 -14.11
CA VAL A 127 8.30 11.20 -13.95
C VAL A 127 9.79 10.91 -13.88
N LEU A 128 10.19 9.90 -13.08
CA LEU A 128 11.60 9.53 -12.93
C LEU A 128 12.21 8.99 -14.24
N ARG A 129 11.48 8.13 -14.95
CA ARG A 129 11.91 7.62 -16.26
C ARG A 129 12.03 8.73 -17.30
N ARG A 130 11.12 9.70 -17.28
CA ARG A 130 11.20 10.87 -18.16
C ARG A 130 12.39 11.77 -17.82
N ALA A 131 12.72 11.92 -16.54
CA ALA A 131 13.93 12.61 -16.11
C ALA A 131 15.19 11.88 -16.58
N PHE A 132 15.20 10.55 -16.50
CA PHE A 132 16.28 9.72 -17.03
C PHE A 132 16.49 9.93 -18.54
N LEU A 133 15.42 9.83 -19.34
CA LEU A 133 15.50 10.04 -20.79
C LEU A 133 15.93 11.46 -21.18
N ARG A 134 15.49 12.49 -20.43
CA ARG A 134 15.91 13.87 -20.68
C ARG A 134 17.39 14.12 -20.33
N SER A 135 17.92 13.40 -19.34
CA SER A 135 19.33 13.51 -18.94
C SER A 135 20.30 12.80 -19.91
N SER A 136 19.81 11.85 -20.71
CA SER A 136 20.59 11.19 -21.75
C SER A 136 20.62 12.04 -23.02
N SER A 137 21.68 12.83 -23.23
CA SER A 137 21.93 13.51 -24.51
C SER A 137 22.28 12.50 -25.61
N SER A 138 21.89 12.82 -26.85
CA SER A 138 22.35 12.13 -28.07
C SER A 138 23.83 12.32 -28.37
N GLU A 139 24.51 13.29 -27.73
CA GLU A 139 25.91 13.66 -27.98
C GLU A 139 26.91 13.05 -26.97
N GLY A 140 26.47 12.12 -26.12
CA GLY A 140 27.35 11.33 -25.25
C GLY A 140 27.77 11.98 -23.92
N GLY A 141 27.43 13.26 -23.69
CA GLY A 141 27.53 13.91 -22.38
C GLY A 141 26.18 13.90 -21.64
N ARG A 142 26.14 13.40 -20.41
CA ARG A 142 24.93 13.48 -19.56
C ARG A 142 24.94 14.73 -18.70
N ASP A 143 23.82 15.44 -18.66
CA ASP A 143 23.62 16.54 -17.71
C ASP A 143 23.34 15.97 -16.30
N PRO A 144 23.96 16.54 -15.25
CA PRO A 144 23.73 16.10 -13.89
C PRO A 144 22.28 16.34 -13.48
N VAL A 145 21.60 15.28 -13.05
CA VAL A 145 20.19 15.31 -12.70
C VAL A 145 19.99 16.06 -11.38
N ALA A 146 19.58 17.31 -11.47
CA ALA A 146 19.20 18.14 -10.34
C ALA A 146 17.68 18.25 -10.16
N LEU A 147 17.26 18.70 -8.97
CA LEU A 147 15.85 18.85 -8.58
C LEU A 147 15.01 19.67 -9.58
N HIS A 148 15.59 20.73 -10.16
CA HIS A 148 14.90 21.61 -11.11
C HIS A 148 14.45 20.88 -12.39
N HIS A 149 15.10 19.78 -12.78
CA HIS A 149 14.65 18.96 -13.91
C HIS A 149 13.31 18.27 -13.60
N PHE A 150 13.13 17.84 -12.35
CA PHE A 150 11.88 17.24 -11.89
C PHE A 150 10.77 18.28 -11.85
N GLU A 151 11.02 19.48 -11.34
CA GLU A 151 10.03 20.57 -11.33
C GLU A 151 9.51 20.87 -12.73
N LYS A 152 10.40 20.95 -13.73
CA LYS A 152 10.01 21.16 -15.12
C LYS A 152 9.18 19.99 -15.68
N ILE A 153 9.54 18.75 -15.33
CA ILE A 153 8.78 17.57 -15.78
C ILE A 153 7.41 17.54 -15.11
N LEU A 154 7.32 17.80 -13.81
CA LEU A 154 6.07 17.83 -13.06
C LEU A 154 5.14 18.91 -13.61
N ALA A 155 5.66 20.08 -14.01
CA ALA A 155 4.88 21.10 -14.71
C ALA A 155 4.33 20.61 -16.06
N ASP A 156 5.09 19.79 -16.79
CA ASP A 156 4.66 19.18 -18.07
C ASP A 156 3.72 17.97 -17.87
N THR A 157 3.71 17.35 -16.68
CA THR A 157 3.00 16.10 -16.39
C THR A 157 2.19 16.25 -15.10
N PRO A 158 1.06 16.97 -15.14
CA PRO A 158 0.19 17.12 -13.96
C PRO A 158 -0.38 15.76 -13.53
N PRO A 159 -0.69 15.60 -12.22
CA PRO A 159 -1.26 14.37 -11.70
C PRO A 159 -2.64 14.12 -12.31
N GLN A 160 -2.90 12.89 -12.75
CA GLN A 160 -4.18 12.48 -13.34
C GLN A 160 -4.99 11.61 -12.38
N ALA A 161 -4.34 10.80 -11.55
CA ALA A 161 -5.01 9.77 -10.77
C ALA A 161 -5.64 10.27 -9.46
N VAL A 162 -5.14 11.33 -8.83
CA VAL A 162 -5.66 11.79 -7.52
C VAL A 162 -7.08 12.36 -7.60
N GLN A 163 -7.52 12.85 -8.77
CA GLN A 163 -8.93 13.19 -8.98
C GLN A 163 -9.88 12.00 -8.79
N ILE A 164 -9.38 10.77 -8.97
CA ILE A 164 -10.14 9.52 -8.79
C ILE A 164 -10.14 9.11 -7.30
N PHE A 165 -9.03 9.30 -6.58
CA PHE A 165 -8.93 8.94 -5.16
C PHE A 165 -9.70 9.91 -4.23
N ASP A 166 -9.64 11.21 -4.49
CA ASP A 166 -10.29 12.22 -3.63
C ASP A 166 -11.82 12.16 -3.72
N GLN A 167 -12.37 11.78 -4.87
CA GLN A 167 -13.81 11.53 -5.03
C GLN A 167 -14.29 10.34 -4.18
N VAL A 168 -13.43 9.33 -3.96
CA VAL A 168 -13.75 8.13 -3.18
C VAL A 168 -13.53 8.33 -1.67
N ALA A 169 -12.60 9.20 -1.28
CA ALA A 169 -12.39 9.58 0.13
C ALA A 169 -13.51 10.50 0.65
N ALA A 170 -14.02 11.42 -0.19
CA ALA A 170 -15.12 12.31 0.16
C ALA A 170 -16.48 11.60 0.32
N ALA A 171 -16.63 10.38 -0.21
CA ALA A 171 -17.83 9.55 -0.06
C ALA A 171 -17.97 8.89 1.33
N GLY A 172 -17.04 9.11 2.26
CA GLY A 172 -17.28 8.90 3.69
C GLY A 172 -17.48 7.44 4.10
N VAL A 173 -16.41 6.65 4.11
CA VAL A 173 -16.36 5.39 4.87
C VAL A 173 -15.17 5.47 5.81
N THR A 174 -15.48 5.59 7.10
CA THR A 174 -14.52 5.55 8.20
C THR A 174 -13.60 4.34 8.06
N SER A 175 -12.29 4.60 8.04
CA SER A 175 -11.24 3.61 8.15
C SER A 175 -11.57 2.65 9.30
N GLY A 176 -11.93 1.41 8.96
CA GLY A 176 -12.08 0.34 9.93
C GLY A 176 -10.70 0.02 10.48
N ASP A 177 -10.45 0.45 11.72
CA ASP A 177 -9.35 -0.02 12.55
C ASP A 177 -9.45 -1.54 12.62
N VAL A 178 -8.40 -2.24 12.20
CA VAL A 178 -8.40 -3.70 12.12
C VAL A 178 -8.19 -4.25 13.53
N SER A 179 -9.27 -4.28 14.32
CA SER A 179 -9.29 -4.99 15.60
C SER A 179 -9.42 -6.48 15.29
N PHE A 180 -8.34 -7.24 15.51
CA PHE A 180 -8.38 -8.69 15.53
C PHE A 180 -9.23 -9.13 16.73
N GLY A 181 -10.54 -9.27 16.51
CA GLY A 181 -11.46 -9.91 17.43
C GLY A 181 -11.14 -11.40 17.51
N ASP A 182 -10.50 -11.80 18.60
CA ASP A 182 -10.23 -13.18 18.99
C ASP A 182 -11.56 -13.95 19.03
N ALA A 183 -11.71 -14.92 18.12
CA ALA A 183 -12.85 -15.80 18.06
C ALA A 183 -12.75 -16.79 19.21
N ALA A 184 -13.43 -16.50 20.32
CA ALA A 184 -13.59 -17.42 21.44
C ALA A 184 -14.29 -18.72 20.98
N PRO A 185 -13.75 -19.92 21.27
CA PRO A 185 -14.54 -21.12 21.29
C PRO A 185 -15.20 -21.26 22.68
N ALA A 186 -16.50 -21.53 22.68
CA ALA A 186 -17.24 -21.88 23.87
C ALA A 186 -16.80 -23.25 24.41
N ALA A 187 -16.30 -23.29 25.64
CA ALA A 187 -16.30 -24.47 26.50
C ALA A 187 -16.34 -23.98 27.95
N GLY A 188 -17.25 -24.57 28.75
CA GLY A 188 -17.67 -24.04 30.03
C GLY A 188 -16.74 -24.28 31.23
N GLN A 189 -17.32 -23.92 32.38
CA GLN A 189 -16.92 -24.17 33.77
C GLN A 189 -16.01 -23.16 34.49
N ASP A 190 -16.65 -22.60 35.52
CA ASP A 190 -16.16 -22.39 36.88
C ASP A 190 -15.17 -21.26 37.23
N THR A 191 -15.74 -20.35 38.03
CA THR A 191 -15.27 -19.91 39.35
C THR A 191 -14.33 -18.69 39.52
N LEU A 192 -14.81 -17.82 40.42
CA LEU A 192 -14.09 -17.15 41.53
C LEU A 192 -13.33 -15.82 41.29
N LYS A 193 -14.00 -14.75 41.76
CA LYS A 193 -13.51 -13.64 42.62
C LYS A 193 -12.05 -13.68 43.12
N LYS A 194 -11.35 -12.53 42.99
CA LYS A 194 -10.65 -11.72 44.04
C LYS A 194 -9.75 -10.68 43.33
N LYS A 195 -9.87 -9.35 43.50
CA LYS A 195 -9.69 -8.44 44.66
C LYS A 195 -8.22 -8.15 45.01
N ALA A 196 -7.91 -6.84 45.06
CA ALA A 196 -6.84 -6.13 45.80
C ALA A 196 -5.40 -6.26 45.28
N GLU A 197 -4.47 -5.31 45.39
CA GLU A 197 -4.33 -3.93 45.91
C GLU A 197 -2.94 -3.45 45.40
N GLU A 198 -2.78 -2.24 44.87
CA GLU A 198 -2.25 -1.02 45.52
C GLU A 198 -0.76 -1.03 45.98
N LYS A 199 0.04 -0.10 45.42
CA LYS A 199 0.98 0.86 46.10
C LYS A 199 1.95 1.46 45.07
N GLU A 200 1.89 2.74 44.73
CA GLU A 200 2.24 4.00 45.44
C GLU A 200 3.64 4.56 45.08
N LYS A 201 3.64 5.72 44.38
CA LYS A 201 4.42 6.97 44.58
C LYS A 201 5.97 6.88 44.55
N LYS A 202 6.73 7.77 43.87
CA LYS A 202 6.74 9.26 43.95
C LYS A 202 7.69 9.86 42.88
N LYS A 203 7.29 10.97 42.25
CA LYS A 203 8.08 11.99 41.49
C LYS A 203 8.75 13.00 42.49
N PRO A 204 9.36 14.14 42.08
CA PRO A 204 10.40 14.49 41.07
C PRO A 204 11.46 15.51 41.60
N LYS A 205 12.50 15.88 40.81
CA LYS A 205 13.08 17.26 40.61
C LYS A 205 14.53 17.20 40.04
N GLY A 206 14.79 17.91 38.93
CA GLY A 206 15.78 19.04 38.83
C GLY A 206 17.20 18.52 38.55
N ASP A 207 18.08 19.07 37.72
CA ASP A 207 18.22 20.33 37.00
C ASP A 207 19.11 20.08 35.77
N SER A 208 19.00 20.99 34.81
CA SER A 208 19.87 21.24 33.65
C SER A 208 21.39 21.06 33.88
N LYS A 209 22.08 20.39 32.94
CA LYS A 209 23.43 20.75 32.46
C LYS A 209 23.80 20.11 31.10
N ASP A 210 24.50 20.93 30.34
CA ASP A 210 24.96 20.97 28.94
C ASP A 210 25.38 19.65 28.22
N PRO A 211 25.00 19.43 26.94
CA PRO A 211 25.42 18.28 26.12
C PRO A 211 26.86 18.32 25.57
N MET A 212 27.68 19.32 25.91
CA MET A 212 29.03 19.49 25.34
C MET A 212 30.17 18.67 25.98
N GLU A 213 29.94 17.85 27.02
CA GLU A 213 31.04 17.18 27.74
C GLU A 213 31.28 15.68 27.40
N SER A 214 30.56 15.08 26.45
CA SER A 214 30.56 13.61 26.29
C SER A 214 31.38 13.02 25.13
N ILE A 215 32.21 13.76 24.38
CA ILE A 215 32.90 13.17 23.22
C ILE A 215 34.43 13.28 23.18
N PHE A 216 35.06 13.98 24.13
CA PHE A 216 36.53 14.01 24.26
C PHE A 216 37.03 13.29 25.53
N GLY A 217 36.49 12.10 25.80
CA GLY A 217 36.94 11.21 26.88
C GLY A 217 36.85 9.75 26.48
#